data_AF-A0A238VBJ4-F1
#
_entry.id   AF-A0A238VBJ4-F1
#
_cell.length_a   1.000
_cell.length_b   1.000
_cell.length_c   1.000
_cell.angle_alpha   90.00
_cell.angle_beta   90.00
_cell.angle_gamma   90.00
#
_symmetry.space_group_name_H-M   'P 1'
#
loop_
_entity.id
_entity.type
_entity.pdbx_description
1 polymer ?
#
loop_
_entity_poly.entity_id
_entity_poly.type
_entity_poly.pdbx_seq_one_letter_code
_entity_poly.pdbx_strand_id
1 'polypeptide(L)'
;MELEDVISDLTAEGQEVDTMVADIDAATWTLDTPAPGWTISHQIGHLAFVFRIAGLAAADPEGFDRLTSQLGGDFDAAVNSALAEYVNQPPEQLLDHWRAERDRAVAALAAVPQERLVPWLVDPLPAAVLACAGMMELFGHGQDIADTLGVRRERTDRIGHIVGFAVRTWEFGYQARGLTPPDVDFRYELTARAGRCTGRGPRARGVRRCSGTFR
;
A
#
# COMPACT_ATOMS: atom_id res chain seq x y z
N MET A 1 14.74 -0.30 -10.72
CA MET A 1 14.04 0.14 -9.51
C MET A 1 14.77 -0.61 -8.45
N GLU A 2 15.73 0.04 -7.83
CA GLU A 2 16.62 -0.60 -6.88
C GLU A 2 15.85 -0.77 -5.57
N LEU A 3 15.97 -1.95 -4.95
CA LEU A 3 15.21 -2.25 -3.73
C LEU A 3 15.50 -1.23 -2.62
N GLU A 4 16.75 -0.80 -2.48
CA GLU A 4 17.16 0.19 -1.48
C GLU A 4 16.40 1.52 -1.61
N ASP A 5 16.27 2.06 -2.83
CA ASP A 5 15.52 3.29 -3.09
C ASP A 5 14.03 3.13 -2.71
N VAL A 6 13.43 2.00 -3.09
CA VAL A 6 12.01 1.71 -2.80
C VAL A 6 11.76 1.56 -1.31
N ILE A 7 12.68 0.92 -0.58
CA ILE A 7 12.59 0.75 0.87
C ILE A 7 12.74 2.09 1.60
N SER A 8 13.68 2.94 1.16
CA SER A 8 13.82 4.30 1.68
C SER A 8 12.54 5.11 1.48
N ASP A 9 11.95 5.06 0.29
CA ASP A 9 10.71 5.76 -0.02
C ASP A 9 9.50 5.21 0.75
N LEU A 10 9.38 3.88 0.88
CA LEU A 10 8.35 3.24 1.70
C LEU A 10 8.44 3.68 3.17
N THR A 11 9.66 3.76 3.71
CA THR A 11 9.91 4.21 5.08
C THR A 11 9.44 5.65 5.26
N ALA A 12 9.78 6.53 4.33
CA ALA A 12 9.41 7.94 4.39
C ALA A 12 7.89 8.15 4.27
N GLU A 13 7.21 7.45 3.35
CA GLU A 13 5.73 7.48 3.25
C GLU A 13 5.07 6.98 4.54
N GLY A 14 5.63 5.95 5.17
CA GLY A 14 5.12 5.42 6.44
C GLY A 14 5.28 6.38 7.61
N GLN A 15 6.38 7.16 7.63
CA GLN A 15 6.62 8.21 8.62
C GLN A 15 5.69 9.41 8.44
N GLU A 16 5.33 9.76 7.21
CA GLU A 16 4.33 10.82 6.96
C GLU A 16 2.97 10.46 7.55
N VAL A 17 2.52 9.20 7.38
CA VAL A 17 1.26 8.73 7.98
C VAL A 17 1.34 8.72 9.51
N ASP A 18 2.43 8.22 10.07
CA ASP A 18 2.68 8.23 11.52
C ASP A 18 2.57 9.64 12.12
N THR A 19 3.23 10.61 11.49
CA THR A 19 3.26 12.00 11.95
C THR A 19 1.86 12.62 11.99
N MET A 20 0.97 12.26 11.05
CA MET A 20 -0.40 12.79 11.02
C MET A 20 -1.24 12.36 12.23
N VAL A 21 -0.95 11.19 12.82
CA VAL A 21 -1.77 10.61 13.90
C VAL A 21 -1.05 10.59 15.26
N ALA A 22 0.22 10.97 15.31
CA ALA A 22 1.05 10.88 16.52
C ALA A 22 0.54 11.74 17.70
N ASP A 23 0.00 12.93 17.40
CA ASP A 23 -0.34 13.94 18.41
C ASP A 23 -1.84 14.31 18.42
N ILE A 24 -2.70 13.50 17.79
CA ILE A 24 -4.16 13.74 17.79
C ILE A 24 -4.82 13.09 19.01
N ASP A 25 -5.90 13.69 19.50
CA ASP A 25 -6.62 13.17 20.67
C ASP A 25 -7.46 11.92 20.35
N ALA A 26 -7.82 11.16 21.39
CA ALA A 26 -8.56 9.91 21.25
C ALA A 26 -9.94 10.08 20.59
N ALA A 27 -10.57 11.25 20.71
CA ALA A 27 -11.84 11.51 20.04
C ALA A 27 -11.64 11.62 18.53
N THR A 28 -10.53 12.23 18.09
CA THR A 28 -10.16 12.38 16.68
C THR A 28 -9.96 11.01 16.01
N TRP A 29 -9.39 10.02 16.71
CA TRP A 29 -9.24 8.65 16.20
C TRP A 29 -10.58 7.97 15.82
N THR A 30 -11.68 8.42 16.43
CA THR A 30 -13.04 7.91 16.17
C THR A 30 -13.77 8.64 15.05
N LEU A 31 -13.18 9.68 14.46
CA LEU A 31 -13.81 10.40 13.35
C LEU A 31 -13.86 9.55 12.10
N ASP A 32 -15.00 9.64 11.40
CA ASP A 32 -15.21 9.01 10.11
C ASP A 32 -14.23 9.56 9.06
N THR A 33 -13.83 8.68 8.16
CA THR A 33 -13.03 9.01 6.98
C THR A 33 -13.86 8.99 5.71
N PRO A 34 -13.35 9.50 4.58
CA PRO A 34 -14.04 9.40 3.30
C PRO A 34 -14.39 7.96 2.89
N ALA A 35 -13.62 6.97 3.37
CA ALA A 35 -13.98 5.56 3.25
C ALA A 35 -15.20 5.23 4.13
N PRO A 36 -16.35 4.85 3.54
CA PRO A 36 -17.58 4.64 4.30
C PRO A 36 -17.44 3.56 5.38
N GLY A 37 -17.82 3.91 6.61
CA GLY A 37 -17.78 3.01 7.77
C GLY A 37 -16.39 2.86 8.41
N TRP A 38 -15.38 3.58 7.93
CA TRP A 38 -14.02 3.53 8.47
C TRP A 38 -13.68 4.84 9.19
N THR A 39 -13.25 4.70 10.44
CA THR A 39 -12.66 5.79 11.23
C THR A 39 -11.14 5.84 11.06
N ILE A 40 -10.46 6.86 11.59
CA ILE A 40 -8.99 6.91 11.61
C ILE A 40 -8.40 5.64 12.26
N SER A 41 -9.00 5.11 13.34
CA SER A 41 -8.59 3.82 13.93
C SER A 41 -8.69 2.65 12.94
N HIS A 42 -9.72 2.61 12.10
CA HIS A 42 -9.84 1.58 11.06
C HIS A 42 -8.71 1.71 10.02
N GLN A 43 -8.42 2.94 9.59
CA GLN A 43 -7.34 3.21 8.64
C GLN A 43 -5.97 2.76 9.17
N ILE A 44 -5.61 3.14 10.40
CA ILE A 44 -4.33 2.76 11.02
C ILE A 44 -4.29 1.26 11.35
N GLY A 45 -5.39 0.68 11.84
CA GLY A 45 -5.48 -0.76 12.07
C GLY A 45 -5.24 -1.56 10.78
N HIS A 46 -5.77 -1.08 9.66
CA HIS A 46 -5.62 -1.75 8.37
C HIS A 46 -4.17 -1.71 7.92
N LEU A 47 -3.55 -0.53 8.00
CA LEU A 47 -2.14 -0.35 7.70
C LEU A 47 -1.26 -1.26 8.58
N ALA A 48 -1.51 -1.32 9.89
CA ALA A 48 -0.79 -2.22 10.79
C ALA A 48 -0.94 -3.69 10.36
N PHE A 49 -2.14 -4.12 10.02
CA PHE A 49 -2.41 -5.49 9.61
C PHE A 49 -1.75 -5.86 8.27
N VAL A 50 -1.89 -5.02 7.23
CA VAL A 50 -1.30 -5.33 5.92
C VAL A 50 0.23 -5.31 5.96
N PHE A 51 0.83 -4.42 6.77
CA PHE A 51 2.28 -4.44 6.99
C PHE A 51 2.72 -5.66 7.79
N ARG A 52 1.97 -6.09 8.80
CA ARG A 52 2.23 -7.37 9.50
C ARG A 52 2.27 -8.55 8.53
N ILE A 53 1.29 -8.65 7.64
CA ILE A 53 1.24 -9.70 6.61
C ILE A 53 2.45 -9.61 5.67
N ALA A 54 2.79 -8.42 5.19
CA ALA A 54 3.95 -8.21 4.31
C ALA A 54 5.28 -8.57 4.99
N GLY A 55 5.46 -8.17 6.25
CA GLY A 55 6.63 -8.54 7.04
C GLY A 55 6.72 -10.05 7.26
N LEU A 56 5.58 -10.70 7.56
CA LEU A 56 5.52 -12.15 7.71
C LEU A 56 5.87 -12.87 6.40
N ALA A 57 5.31 -12.43 5.28
CA ALA A 57 5.62 -12.99 3.96
C ALA A 57 7.13 -12.95 3.65
N ALA A 58 7.79 -11.85 3.99
CA ALA A 58 9.20 -11.65 3.73
C ALA A 58 10.12 -12.40 4.71
N ALA A 59 9.76 -12.48 6.00
CA ALA A 59 10.62 -13.02 7.06
C ALA A 59 10.32 -14.49 7.42
N ASP A 60 9.05 -14.92 7.34
CA ASP A 60 8.57 -16.26 7.67
C ASP A 60 7.49 -16.71 6.66
N PRO A 61 7.89 -17.15 5.46
CA PRO A 61 6.97 -17.68 4.44
C PRO A 61 5.99 -18.74 4.95
N GLU A 62 6.44 -19.65 5.82
CA GLU A 62 5.57 -20.69 6.38
C GLU A 62 4.53 -20.11 7.34
N GLY A 63 4.91 -19.11 8.13
CA GLY A 63 3.99 -18.33 8.96
C GLY A 63 2.95 -17.59 8.13
N PHE A 64 3.37 -17.00 7.02
CA PHE A 64 2.47 -16.35 6.07
C PHE A 64 1.45 -17.33 5.49
N ASP A 65 1.87 -18.52 5.06
CA ASP A 65 0.96 -19.54 4.55
C ASP A 65 -0.04 -20.02 5.62
N ARG A 66 0.42 -20.20 6.86
CA ARG A 66 -0.47 -20.53 7.99
C ARG A 66 -1.50 -19.44 8.25
N LEU A 67 -1.13 -18.17 8.17
CA LEU A 67 -2.03 -17.05 8.38
C LEU A 67 -3.04 -16.94 7.23
N THR A 68 -2.57 -16.97 5.98
CA THR A 68 -3.42 -16.76 4.80
C THR A 68 -4.36 -17.92 4.53
N SER A 69 -3.98 -19.16 4.85
CA SER A 69 -4.89 -20.32 4.78
C SER A 69 -6.10 -20.21 5.73
N GLN A 70 -6.00 -19.40 6.80
CA GLN A 70 -7.10 -19.14 7.72
C GLN A 70 -8.02 -18.00 7.26
N LEU A 71 -7.55 -17.14 6.35
CA LEU A 71 -8.29 -15.96 5.86
C LEU A 71 -9.39 -16.33 4.83
N GLY A 72 -9.44 -17.58 4.35
CA GLY A 72 -10.49 -18.03 3.43
C GLY A 72 -10.42 -17.39 2.04
N GLY A 73 -11.50 -17.50 1.25
CA GLY A 73 -11.55 -17.02 -0.14
C GLY A 73 -11.94 -15.54 -0.32
N ASP A 74 -12.29 -14.85 0.75
CA ASP A 74 -12.67 -13.42 0.75
C ASP A 74 -11.67 -12.64 1.60
N PHE A 75 -10.60 -12.18 0.94
CA PHE A 75 -9.51 -11.46 1.59
C PHE A 75 -9.98 -10.17 2.25
N ASP A 76 -10.92 -9.44 1.63
CA ASP A 76 -11.44 -8.19 2.19
C ASP A 76 -12.24 -8.46 3.46
N ALA A 77 -13.09 -9.49 3.49
CA ALA A 77 -13.79 -9.89 4.71
C ALA A 77 -12.82 -10.36 5.81
N ALA A 78 -11.75 -11.05 5.43
CA ALA A 78 -10.77 -11.56 6.36
C ALA A 78 -9.90 -10.46 6.98
N VAL A 79 -9.49 -9.48 6.17
CA VAL A 79 -8.85 -8.24 6.62
C VAL A 79 -9.79 -7.49 7.57
N ASN A 80 -11.06 -7.29 7.17
CA ASN A 80 -12.05 -6.62 8.02
C ASN A 80 -12.31 -7.35 9.34
N SER A 81 -12.29 -8.68 9.35
CA SER A 81 -12.42 -9.47 10.58
C SER A 81 -11.18 -9.35 11.47
N ALA A 82 -9.98 -9.36 10.88
CA ALA A 82 -8.74 -9.19 11.62
C ALA A 82 -8.59 -7.77 12.19
N LEU A 83 -9.20 -6.77 11.53
CA LEU A 83 -9.24 -5.38 12.00
C LEU A 83 -9.92 -5.22 13.35
N ALA A 84 -10.87 -6.09 13.71
CA ALA A 84 -11.54 -6.04 15.01
C ALA A 84 -10.56 -6.15 16.19
N GLU A 85 -9.42 -6.82 16.02
CA GLU A 85 -8.37 -6.93 17.04
C GLU A 85 -7.59 -5.62 17.25
N TYR A 86 -7.58 -4.73 16.25
CA TYR A 86 -6.85 -3.46 16.25
C TYR A 86 -7.76 -2.28 16.61
N VAL A 87 -8.95 -2.20 16.03
CA VAL A 87 -9.84 -1.02 16.13
C VAL A 87 -10.43 -0.83 17.53
N ASN A 88 -10.53 -1.90 18.32
CA ASN A 88 -10.99 -1.84 19.70
C ASN A 88 -9.89 -1.45 20.70
N GLN A 89 -8.66 -1.29 20.24
CA GLN A 89 -7.54 -0.92 21.11
C GLN A 89 -7.52 0.59 21.37
N PRO A 90 -6.97 1.03 22.51
CA PRO A 90 -6.66 2.43 22.73
C PRO A 90 -5.74 3.00 21.63
N PRO A 91 -5.95 4.25 21.18
CA PRO A 91 -5.16 4.89 20.13
C PRO A 91 -3.63 4.75 20.27
N GLU A 92 -3.12 4.88 21.49
CA GLU A 92 -1.69 4.77 21.78
C GLU A 92 -1.14 3.36 21.51
N GLN A 93 -1.92 2.32 21.86
CA GLN A 93 -1.53 0.93 21.60
C GLN A 93 -1.60 0.62 20.11
N LEU A 94 -2.63 1.13 19.43
CA LEU A 94 -2.79 0.98 18.00
C LEU A 94 -1.65 1.66 17.22
N LEU A 95 -1.24 2.85 17.64
CA LEU A 95 -0.09 3.56 17.07
C LEU A 95 1.23 2.83 17.30
N ASP A 96 1.44 2.27 18.49
CA ASP A 96 2.62 1.45 18.79
C ASP A 96 2.66 0.17 17.94
N HIS A 97 1.51 -0.47 17.72
CA HIS A 97 1.39 -1.60 16.79
C HIS A 97 1.70 -1.19 15.35
N TRP A 98 1.12 -0.09 14.87
CA TRP A 98 1.42 0.43 13.54
C TRP A 98 2.93 0.62 13.33
N ARG A 99 3.60 1.29 14.28
CA ARG A 99 5.05 1.51 14.24
C ARG A 99 5.83 0.20 14.20
N ALA A 100 5.50 -0.73 15.09
CA ALA A 100 6.18 -2.02 15.18
C ALA A 100 6.03 -2.85 13.90
N GLU A 101 4.82 -2.94 13.35
CA GLU A 101 4.57 -3.72 12.13
C GLU A 101 5.18 -3.05 10.89
N ARG A 102 5.11 -1.72 10.80
CA ARG A 102 5.79 -0.96 9.74
C ARG A 102 7.29 -1.23 9.75
N ASP A 103 7.95 -1.06 10.89
CA ASP A 103 9.40 -1.17 11.01
C ASP A 103 9.87 -2.61 10.75
N ARG A 104 9.13 -3.62 11.23
CA ARG A 104 9.40 -5.03 10.93
C ARG A 104 9.26 -5.34 9.45
N ALA A 105 8.19 -4.88 8.81
CA ALA A 105 7.95 -5.15 7.39
C ALA A 105 9.01 -4.50 6.50
N VAL A 106 9.36 -3.24 6.76
CA VAL A 106 10.42 -2.51 6.07
C VAL A 106 11.75 -3.27 6.19
N ALA A 107 12.13 -3.67 7.41
CA ALA A 107 13.36 -4.41 7.63
C ALA A 107 13.36 -5.79 6.96
N ALA A 108 12.24 -6.52 7.04
CA ALA A 108 12.10 -7.84 6.43
C ALA A 108 12.19 -7.78 4.90
N LEU A 109 11.48 -6.84 4.27
CA LEU A 109 11.51 -6.64 2.82
C LEU A 109 12.90 -6.24 2.33
N ALA A 110 13.60 -5.38 3.07
CA ALA A 110 14.97 -4.97 2.74
C ALA A 110 15.98 -6.14 2.81
N ALA A 111 15.72 -7.14 3.65
CA ALA A 111 16.58 -8.30 3.82
C ALA A 111 16.35 -9.42 2.79
N VAL A 112 15.33 -9.32 1.93
CA VAL A 112 15.04 -10.33 0.91
C VAL A 112 16.14 -10.32 -0.17
N PRO A 113 16.80 -11.47 -0.44
CA PRO A 113 17.77 -11.56 -1.53
C PRO A 113 17.14 -11.20 -2.88
N GLN A 114 17.89 -10.50 -3.74
CA GLN A 114 17.39 -9.96 -5.01
C GLN A 114 16.76 -11.02 -5.94
N GLU A 115 17.27 -12.25 -5.89
CA GLU A 115 16.82 -13.37 -6.72
C GLU A 115 15.61 -14.12 -6.14
N ARG A 116 15.18 -13.78 -4.92
CA ARG A 116 14.09 -14.45 -4.22
C ARG A 116 12.78 -13.68 -4.37
N LEU A 117 11.71 -14.42 -4.65
CA LEU A 117 10.35 -13.91 -4.59
C LEU A 117 9.78 -14.10 -3.18
N VAL A 118 8.98 -13.13 -2.76
CA VAL A 118 8.19 -13.15 -1.53
C VAL A 118 6.85 -13.83 -1.83
N PRO A 119 6.41 -14.85 -1.08
CA PRO A 119 5.07 -15.41 -1.26
C PRO A 119 4.02 -14.30 -1.08
N TRP A 120 2.98 -14.31 -1.90
CA TRP A 120 1.90 -13.34 -1.79
C TRP A 120 0.57 -13.97 -2.20
N LEU A 121 -0.52 -13.25 -1.94
CA LEU A 121 -1.89 -13.78 -1.94
C LEU A 121 -2.33 -14.47 -3.24
N VAL A 122 -1.77 -14.06 -4.38
CA VAL A 122 -2.09 -14.65 -5.68
C VAL A 122 -0.85 -15.24 -6.31
N ASP A 123 0.16 -14.41 -6.57
CA ASP A 123 1.45 -14.86 -7.11
C ASP A 123 2.60 -14.31 -6.27
N PRO A 124 3.70 -15.07 -6.11
CA PRO A 124 4.91 -14.57 -5.48
C PRO A 124 5.47 -13.33 -6.21
N LEU A 125 5.89 -12.33 -5.44
CA LEU A 125 6.34 -11.03 -5.96
C LEU A 125 7.80 -10.74 -5.59
N PRO A 126 8.55 -10.02 -6.43
CA PRO A 126 9.81 -9.42 -5.99
C PRO A 126 9.56 -8.47 -4.80
N ALA A 127 10.46 -8.43 -3.82
CA ALA A 127 10.30 -7.59 -2.62
C ALA A 127 10.07 -6.11 -2.96
N ALA A 128 10.73 -5.58 -4.00
CA ALA A 128 10.53 -4.20 -4.45
C ALA A 128 9.09 -3.94 -4.95
N VAL A 129 8.47 -4.93 -5.61
CA VAL A 129 7.08 -4.82 -6.08
C VAL A 129 6.12 -4.83 -4.90
N LEU A 130 6.35 -5.69 -3.91
CA LEU A 130 5.55 -5.73 -2.69
C LEU A 130 5.70 -4.45 -1.86
N ALA A 131 6.91 -3.89 -1.78
CA ALA A 131 7.14 -2.58 -1.15
C ALA A 131 6.39 -1.44 -1.87
N CYS A 132 6.27 -1.49 -3.21
CA CYS A 132 5.43 -0.55 -3.94
C CYS A 132 3.93 -0.73 -3.64
N ALA A 133 3.47 -1.96 -3.40
CA ALA A 133 2.11 -2.21 -2.92
C ALA A 133 1.90 -1.57 -1.54
N GLY A 134 2.86 -1.70 -0.61
CA GLY A 134 2.81 -1.01 0.69
C GLY A 134 2.73 0.52 0.56
N MET A 135 3.44 1.12 -0.42
CA MET A 135 3.30 2.55 -0.71
C MET A 135 1.92 2.91 -1.27
N MET A 136 1.28 2.04 -2.04
CA MET A 136 -0.11 2.25 -2.49
C MET A 136 -1.08 2.25 -1.31
N GLU A 137 -0.92 1.33 -0.35
CA GLU A 137 -1.72 1.31 0.89
C GLU A 137 -1.55 2.62 1.68
N LEU A 138 -0.31 3.04 1.91
CA LEU A 138 0.00 4.32 2.58
C LEU A 138 -0.53 5.55 1.83
N PHE A 139 -0.56 5.49 0.50
CA PHE A 139 -1.09 6.56 -0.32
C PHE A 139 -2.60 6.71 -0.14
N GLY A 140 -3.35 5.60 -0.22
CA GLY A 140 -4.81 5.58 -0.10
C GLY A 140 -5.28 5.87 1.32
N HIS A 141 -4.94 4.99 2.26
CA HIS A 141 -5.36 5.11 3.66
C HIS A 141 -4.81 6.38 4.33
N GLY A 142 -3.58 6.77 3.98
CA GLY A 142 -3.03 8.04 4.44
C GLY A 142 -3.71 9.27 3.84
N GLN A 143 -4.30 9.19 2.64
CA GLN A 143 -5.11 10.28 2.09
C GLN A 143 -6.45 10.40 2.82
N ASP A 144 -7.11 9.28 3.12
CA ASP A 144 -8.36 9.28 3.89
C ASP A 144 -8.18 9.92 5.27
N ILE A 145 -7.08 9.58 5.97
CA ILE A 145 -6.71 10.21 7.24
C ILE A 145 -6.48 11.72 7.06
N ALA A 146 -5.71 12.11 6.04
CA ALA A 146 -5.40 13.51 5.78
C ALA A 146 -6.66 14.35 5.50
N ASP A 147 -7.61 13.79 4.74
CA ASP A 147 -8.88 14.45 4.42
C ASP A 147 -9.74 14.65 5.67
N THR A 148 -9.81 13.66 6.57
CA THR A 148 -10.49 13.79 7.87
C THR A 148 -9.85 14.86 8.74
N LEU A 149 -8.51 14.93 8.77
CA LEU A 149 -7.77 15.91 9.56
C LEU A 149 -7.70 17.30 8.90
N GLY A 150 -8.16 17.45 7.66
CA GLY A 150 -8.00 18.68 6.88
C GLY A 150 -6.54 19.02 6.54
N VAL A 151 -5.66 18.02 6.56
CA VAL A 151 -4.22 18.16 6.28
C VAL A 151 -3.96 17.99 4.78
N ARG A 152 -3.22 18.91 4.18
CA ARG A 152 -2.75 18.75 2.81
C ARG A 152 -1.42 17.99 2.78
N ARG A 153 -1.43 16.79 2.22
CA ARG A 153 -0.19 16.03 1.96
C ARG A 153 0.59 16.65 0.79
N GLU A 154 1.90 16.80 0.95
CA GLU A 154 2.79 17.14 -0.16
C GLU A 154 3.08 15.89 -0.99
N ARG A 155 2.78 15.93 -2.29
CA ARG A 155 3.11 14.82 -3.19
C ARG A 155 4.52 14.99 -3.75
N THR A 156 5.30 13.93 -3.68
CA THR A 156 6.68 13.86 -4.15
C THR A 156 6.79 12.93 -5.36
N ASP A 157 8.01 12.80 -5.90
CA ASP A 157 8.26 11.92 -7.05
C ASP A 157 8.12 10.42 -6.70
N ARG A 158 7.96 10.07 -5.40
CA ARG A 158 7.66 8.71 -4.91
C ARG A 158 6.38 8.12 -5.50
N ILE A 159 5.45 8.97 -5.97
CA ILE A 159 4.27 8.54 -6.73
C ILE A 159 4.63 7.68 -7.95
N GLY A 160 5.84 7.83 -8.50
CA GLY A 160 6.36 6.99 -9.57
C GLY A 160 6.36 5.50 -9.24
N HIS A 161 6.59 5.12 -7.98
CA HIS A 161 6.54 3.71 -7.54
C HIS A 161 5.13 3.15 -7.58
N ILE A 162 4.16 3.91 -7.06
CA ILE A 162 2.73 3.53 -7.04
C ILE A 162 2.20 3.35 -8.46
N VAL A 163 2.54 4.28 -9.34
CA VAL A 163 2.18 4.20 -10.76
C VAL A 163 2.83 2.99 -11.42
N GLY A 164 4.13 2.78 -11.17
CA GLY A 164 4.87 1.64 -11.68
C GLY A 164 4.27 0.31 -11.24
N PHE A 165 3.74 0.25 -10.02
CA PHE A 165 3.00 -0.88 -9.48
C PHE A 165 1.64 -1.05 -10.17
N ALA A 166 0.80 -0.01 -10.21
CA ALA A 166 -0.53 -0.05 -10.82
C ALA A 166 -0.53 -0.54 -12.28
N VAL A 167 0.53 -0.21 -13.03
CA VAL A 167 0.68 -0.67 -14.42
C VAL A 167 1.07 -2.14 -14.49
N ARG A 168 1.93 -2.61 -13.59
CA ARG A 168 2.34 -4.03 -13.53
C ARG A 168 1.18 -4.92 -13.09
N THR A 169 0.30 -4.40 -12.23
CA THR A 169 -0.86 -5.11 -11.71
C THR A 169 -2.13 -4.85 -12.51
N TRP A 170 -2.03 -4.28 -13.72
CA TRP A 170 -3.18 -4.02 -14.59
C TRP A 170 -4.01 -5.28 -14.82
N GLU A 171 -3.41 -6.35 -15.33
CA GLU A 171 -4.11 -7.61 -15.61
C GLU A 171 -4.68 -8.23 -14.33
N PHE A 172 -3.87 -8.24 -13.27
CA PHE A 172 -4.25 -8.72 -11.96
C PHE A 172 -5.50 -8.01 -11.42
N GLY A 173 -5.60 -6.67 -11.58
CA GLY A 173 -6.73 -5.89 -11.09
C GLY A 173 -8.08 -6.27 -11.73
N TYR A 174 -8.06 -6.75 -12.98
CA TYR A 174 -9.24 -7.32 -13.65
C TYR A 174 -9.53 -8.75 -13.15
N GLN A 175 -8.50 -9.59 -13.06
CA GLN A 175 -8.63 -10.98 -12.60
C GLN A 175 -9.18 -11.07 -11.18
N ALA A 176 -8.71 -10.22 -10.27
CA ALA A 176 -9.20 -10.12 -8.90
C ALA A 176 -10.70 -9.79 -8.80
N ARG A 177 -11.29 -9.23 -9.87
CA ARG A 177 -12.73 -8.92 -9.98
C ARG A 177 -13.48 -9.88 -10.89
N GLY A 178 -12.85 -10.96 -11.35
CA GLY A 178 -13.44 -11.91 -12.30
C GLY A 178 -13.72 -11.28 -13.68
N LEU A 179 -12.98 -10.23 -14.06
CA LEU A 179 -13.13 -9.53 -15.33
C LEU A 179 -12.02 -9.92 -16.31
N THR A 180 -12.35 -9.88 -17.60
CA THR A 180 -11.35 -10.07 -18.68
C THR A 180 -10.57 -8.76 -18.88
N PRO A 181 -9.22 -8.77 -18.80
CA PRO A 181 -8.42 -7.62 -19.17
C PRO A 181 -8.72 -7.17 -20.62
N PRO A 182 -8.84 -5.87 -20.89
CA PRO A 182 -9.02 -5.37 -22.25
C PRO A 182 -7.83 -5.77 -23.14
N ASP A 183 -8.11 -6.28 -24.35
CA ASP A 183 -7.11 -6.55 -25.38
C ASP A 183 -6.68 -5.26 -26.09
N VAL A 184 -6.15 -4.32 -25.31
CA VAL A 184 -5.59 -3.04 -25.79
C VAL A 184 -4.31 -2.72 -25.05
N ASP A 185 -3.36 -2.13 -25.76
CA ASP A 185 -2.18 -1.56 -25.14
C ASP A 185 -2.55 -0.34 -24.28
N PHE A 186 -2.11 -0.33 -23.02
CA PHE A 186 -2.27 0.79 -22.10
C PHE A 186 -1.00 1.66 -22.08
N ARG A 187 -1.17 2.99 -22.15
CA ARG A 187 -0.07 3.94 -21.98
C ARG A 187 -0.46 5.04 -21.01
N TYR A 188 0.45 5.30 -20.07
CA TYR A 188 0.37 6.43 -19.16
C TYR A 188 1.54 7.39 -19.39
N GLU A 189 1.29 8.67 -19.20
CA GLU A 189 2.35 9.69 -19.16
C GLU A 189 2.13 10.55 -17.92
N LEU A 190 3.16 10.65 -17.09
CA LEU A 190 3.13 11.45 -15.88
C LEU A 190 4.23 12.48 -15.91
N THR A 191 3.97 13.63 -15.33
CA THR A 191 5.01 14.63 -15.09
C THR A 191 5.18 14.74 -13.59
N ALA A 192 6.31 14.22 -13.12
CA ALA A 192 6.78 14.37 -11.75
C ALA A 192 7.31 15.79 -11.53
N ARG A 193 7.55 16.16 -10.27
CA ARG A 193 7.95 17.53 -9.91
C ARG A 193 9.36 17.84 -10.38
N ALA A 194 10.26 16.85 -10.39
CA ALA A 194 11.60 16.99 -10.98
C ALA A 194 11.63 16.87 -12.52
N GLY A 195 10.52 16.55 -13.20
CA GLY A 195 10.46 16.42 -14.66
C GLY A 195 9.52 15.33 -15.16
N ARG A 196 9.57 15.02 -16.46
CA ARG A 196 8.68 14.02 -17.08
C ARG A 196 9.00 12.59 -16.64
N CYS A 197 8.00 11.88 -16.11
CA CYS A 197 7.98 10.42 -15.95
C CYS A 197 7.20 9.80 -17.13
N THR A 198 7.90 9.35 -18.16
CA THR A 198 7.26 8.63 -19.27
C THR A 198 6.94 7.19 -18.88
N GLY A 199 5.67 6.80 -18.94
CA GLY A 199 5.25 5.40 -18.85
C GLY A 199 5.42 4.64 -20.16
N ARG A 200 5.64 3.32 -20.04
CA ARG A 200 5.73 2.36 -21.15
C ARG A 200 4.37 2.15 -21.81
N GLY A 201 4.43 1.77 -23.10
CA GLY A 201 3.33 1.45 -24.00
C GLY A 201 3.71 1.80 -25.44
N PRO A 202 3.36 1.00 -26.47
CA PRO A 202 3.71 1.30 -27.86
C PRO A 202 3.14 2.64 -28.31
N ARG A 203 3.85 3.35 -29.20
CA ARG A 203 3.43 4.67 -29.74
C ARG A 203 2.39 4.56 -30.87
N ALA A 204 1.72 3.41 -31.00
CA ALA A 204 0.80 3.14 -32.10
C ALA A 204 -0.51 3.93 -31.98
N ARG A 205 -1.21 4.13 -33.11
CA ARG A 205 -2.57 4.69 -33.12
C ARG A 205 -3.53 3.69 -32.45
N GLY A 206 -4.46 4.17 -31.62
CA GLY A 206 -5.46 3.34 -30.93
C GLY A 206 -5.23 3.11 -29.43
N VAL A 207 -4.10 3.56 -28.89
CA VAL A 207 -3.74 3.42 -27.47
C VAL A 207 -4.56 4.37 -26.58
N ARG A 208 -5.19 3.83 -25.53
CA ARG A 208 -5.83 4.66 -24.49
C ARG A 208 -4.74 5.39 -23.69
N ARG A 209 -4.90 6.70 -23.55
CA ARG A 209 -3.93 7.60 -22.92
C ARG A 209 -4.54 8.25 -21.68
N CYS A 210 -3.89 8.05 -20.53
CA CYS A 210 -4.12 8.84 -19.32
C CYS A 210 -2.92 9.75 -19.08
N SER A 211 -3.17 11.05 -18.89
CA SER A 211 -2.12 12.04 -18.61
C SER A 211 -2.52 12.96 -17.46
N GLY A 212 -1.59 13.26 -16.57
CA GLY A 212 -1.80 14.17 -15.44
C GLY A 212 -0.50 14.73 -14.88
N THR A 213 -0.63 15.78 -14.06
CA THR A 213 0.46 16.36 -13.27
C THR A 213 0.19 16.14 -11.79
N PHE A 214 1.17 15.66 -11.04
CA PHE A 214 1.10 15.68 -9.58
C PHE A 214 1.68 17.01 -9.09
N ARG A 215 0.84 17.86 -8.49
CA ARG A 215 1.21 19.15 -7.88
C ARG A 215 0.58 19.29 -6.52
#